data_AF-A0A9E0HMZ4-F1
#
_entry.id   AF-A0A9E0HMZ4-F1
#
_cell.length_a   1.000
_cell.length_b   1.000
_cell.length_c   1.000
_cell.angle_alpha   90.00
_cell.angle_beta   90.00
_cell.angle_gamma   90.00
#
_symmetry.space_group_name_H-M   'P 1'
#
loop_
_entity.id
_entity.type
_entity.pdbx_description
1 polymer ?
#
loop_
_entity_poly.entity_id
_entity_poly.type
_entity_poly.pdbx_seq_one_letter_code
_entity_poly.pdbx_strand_id
1 'polypeptide(L)'
;MSTESLKLELIERLLRTTDESLLKQVATLFRSAKGEVDEDGLTDEHYNIVKERYEEYKRGEGKSYTWEETKAMIRAGKGKEA
;
A
#
# COMPACT_ATOMS: atom_id res chain seq x y z
N MET A 1 -35.85 4.43 0.96
CA MET A 1 -35.27 4.29 -0.39
C MET A 1 -34.98 2.82 -0.63
N SER A 2 -35.36 2.25 -1.77
CA SER A 2 -35.07 0.84 -2.08
C SER A 2 -33.67 0.69 -2.65
N THR A 3 -33.07 -0.49 -2.51
CA THR A 3 -31.76 -0.79 -3.09
C THR A 3 -31.72 -0.57 -4.60
N GLU A 4 -32.81 -0.92 -5.30
CA GLU A 4 -32.93 -0.70 -6.75
C GLU A 4 -32.94 0.79 -7.12
N SER A 5 -33.68 1.62 -6.37
CA SER A 5 -33.67 3.07 -6.61
C SER A 5 -32.29 3.70 -6.38
N LEU A 6 -31.54 3.20 -5.39
CA LEU A 6 -30.19 3.68 -5.12
C LEU A 6 -29.18 3.27 -6.21
N LYS A 7 -29.28 2.04 -6.73
CA LYS A 7 -28.42 1.57 -7.83
C LYS A 7 -28.60 2.44 -9.08
N LEU A 8 -29.84 2.71 -9.47
CA LEU A 8 -30.15 3.50 -10.66
C LEU A 8 -29.61 4.93 -10.54
N GLU A 9 -29.76 5.56 -9.38
CA GLU A 9 -29.22 6.90 -9.14
C GLU A 9 -27.70 6.93 -9.25
N LEU A 10 -27.01 5.94 -8.68
CA LEU A 10 -25.55 5.86 -8.75
C LEU A 10 -25.06 5.64 -10.18
N ILE A 11 -25.74 4.78 -10.96
CA ILE A 11 -25.41 4.57 -12.38
C ILE A 11 -25.59 5.88 -13.17
N GLU A 12 -26.68 6.61 -12.96
CA GLU A 12 -26.92 7.90 -13.64
C GLU A 12 -25.82 8.92 -13.32
N ARG A 13 -25.43 9.02 -12.05
CA ARG A 13 -24.34 9.93 -11.63
C ARG A 13 -23.00 9.56 -12.25
N LEU A 14 -22.68 8.26 -12.30
CA LEU A 14 -21.43 7.78 -12.91
C LEU A 14 -21.40 7.98 -14.42
N LEU A 15 -22.54 7.85 -15.13
CA LEU A 15 -22.61 8.10 -16.57
C LEU A 15 -22.43 9.57 -16.94
N ARG A 16 -22.77 10.50 -16.04
CA ARG A 16 -22.67 11.94 -16.28
C ARG A 16 -21.36 12.57 -15.81
N THR A 17 -20.63 11.91 -14.91
CA THR A 17 -19.37 12.47 -14.40
C THR A 17 -18.24 12.28 -15.41
N THR A 18 -17.38 13.29 -15.50
CA THR A 18 -16.12 13.24 -16.25
C THR A 18 -14.90 13.38 -15.34
N ASP A 19 -15.13 13.45 -14.02
CA ASP A 19 -14.08 13.52 -13.02
C ASP A 19 -13.39 12.16 -12.87
N GLU A 20 -12.21 12.06 -13.45
CA GLU A 20 -11.38 10.85 -13.43
C GLU A 20 -10.96 10.43 -12.01
N SER A 21 -10.73 11.40 -11.11
CA SER A 21 -10.34 11.11 -9.72
C SER A 21 -11.48 10.41 -8.98
N LEU A 22 -12.70 10.92 -9.14
CA LEU A 22 -13.89 10.31 -8.56
C LEU A 22 -14.12 8.89 -9.10
N LEU A 23 -13.97 8.68 -10.41
CA LEU A 23 -14.11 7.36 -11.04
C LEU A 23 -13.09 6.35 -10.51
N LYS A 24 -11.83 6.77 -10.31
CA LYS A 24 -10.78 5.91 -9.71
C LYS A 24 -11.13 5.51 -8.28
N GLN A 25 -11.62 6.44 -7.46
CA GLN A 25 -12.02 6.14 -6.09
C GLN A 25 -13.15 5.11 -6.03
N VAL A 26 -14.17 5.27 -6.89
CA VAL A 26 -15.29 4.32 -6.99
C VAL A 26 -14.80 2.94 -7.43
N ALA A 27 -13.91 2.87 -8.43
CA ALA A 27 -13.32 1.61 -8.87
C ALA A 27 -12.54 0.89 -7.76
N THR A 28 -11.74 1.64 -6.98
CA THR A 28 -11.02 1.10 -5.81
C THR A 28 -12.00 0.58 -4.75
N LEU A 29 -13.10 1.28 -4.51
CA LEU A 29 -14.10 0.87 -3.53
C LEU A 29 -14.72 -0.48 -3.91
N PHE A 30 -15.04 -0.69 -5.19
CA PHE A 30 -15.54 -1.98 -5.68
C PHE A 30 -14.49 -3.10 -5.62
N ARG A 31 -13.22 -2.82 -5.94
CA ARG A 31 -12.12 -3.81 -5.79
C ARG A 31 -11.95 -4.25 -4.34
N SER A 32 -11.87 -3.29 -3.42
CA SER A 32 -11.73 -3.56 -1.99
C SER A 32 -12.91 -4.37 -1.42
N ALA A 33 -14.14 -4.09 -1.84
CA ALA A 33 -15.34 -4.79 -1.39
C ALA A 33 -15.39 -6.25 -1.88
N LYS A 34 -14.75 -6.53 -3.03
CA LYS A 34 -14.68 -7.88 -3.60
C LYS A 34 -13.55 -8.73 -2.99
N GLY A 35 -12.73 -8.15 -2.10
CA GLY A 35 -11.54 -8.82 -1.60
C GLY A 35 -10.47 -9.01 -2.67
N GLU A 36 -10.59 -8.29 -3.80
CA GLU A 36 -9.50 -8.12 -4.76
C GLU A 36 -8.54 -7.12 -4.12
N VAL A 37 -7.79 -7.60 -3.12
CA VAL A 37 -6.62 -6.92 -2.59
C VAL A 37 -5.68 -6.80 -3.77
N ASP A 38 -5.29 -5.55 -4.08
CA ASP A 38 -4.51 -5.17 -5.26
C ASP A 38 -3.42 -6.21 -5.58
N GLU A 39 -3.24 -6.53 -6.86
CA GLU A 39 -1.99 -7.12 -7.36
C GLU A 39 -0.75 -6.28 -6.98
N ASP A 40 -0.96 -5.03 -6.53
CA ASP A 40 0.03 -4.07 -6.04
C ASP A 40 0.13 -3.97 -4.50
N GLY A 41 -0.64 -4.77 -3.75
CA GLY A 41 -0.62 -4.78 -2.28
C GLY A 41 0.58 -5.55 -1.70
N LEU A 42 1.06 -5.15 -0.51
CA LEU A 42 2.03 -5.96 0.22
C LEU A 42 1.37 -7.31 0.58
N THR A 43 1.91 -8.41 0.05
CA THR A 43 1.48 -9.76 0.40
C THR A 43 1.70 -10.04 1.88
N ASP A 44 1.03 -11.05 2.42
CA ASP A 44 1.25 -11.51 3.80
C ASP A 44 2.72 -11.86 4.06
N GLU A 45 3.42 -12.35 3.03
CA GLU A 45 4.85 -12.63 3.07
C GLU A 45 5.68 -11.34 3.26
N HIS A 46 5.35 -10.26 2.54
CA HIS A 46 5.99 -8.96 2.76
C HIS A 46 5.74 -8.42 4.18
N TYR A 47 4.53 -8.61 4.71
CA TYR A 47 4.22 -8.24 6.10
C TYR A 47 5.02 -9.05 7.11
N ASN A 48 5.20 -10.35 6.88
CA ASN A 48 5.99 -11.20 7.76
C ASN A 48 7.47 -10.77 7.81
N ILE A 49 8.05 -10.39 6.67
CA ILE A 49 9.44 -9.87 6.62
C ILE A 49 9.58 -8.60 7.48
N VAL A 50 8.63 -7.67 7.39
CA VAL A 50 8.65 -6.44 8.20
C VAL A 50 8.49 -6.76 9.68
N LYS A 51 7.61 -7.71 10.01
CA LYS A 51 7.36 -8.15 11.39
C LYS A 51 8.62 -8.78 12.01
N GLU A 52 9.30 -9.67 11.31
CA GLU A 52 10.55 -10.30 11.78
C GLU A 52 11.63 -9.26 12.07
N ARG A 53 11.86 -8.32 11.15
CA ARG A 53 12.82 -7.21 11.33
C ARG A 53 12.48 -6.35 12.54
N TYR A 54 11.18 -6.11 12.78
CA TYR A 54 10.72 -5.33 13.93
C TYR A 54 10.94 -6.08 15.25
N GLU A 55 10.76 -7.39 15.27
CA GLU A 55 11.06 -8.23 16.43
C GLU A 55 12.56 -8.28 16.73
N GLU A 56 13.42 -8.43 15.72
CA GLU A 56 14.88 -8.34 15.85
C GLU A 56 15.33 -6.98 16.40
N TYR A 57 14.74 -5.89 15.89
CA TYR A 57 15.00 -4.55 16.41
C TYR A 57 14.61 -4.42 17.89
N LYS A 58 13.44 -4.94 18.29
CA LYS A 58 13.01 -4.94 19.69
C LYS A 58 13.94 -5.75 20.60
N ARG A 59 14.55 -6.82 20.09
CA ARG A 59 15.54 -7.63 20.82
C ARG A 59 16.94 -7.01 20.82
N GLY A 60 17.16 -5.91 20.10
CA GLY A 60 18.48 -5.28 19.95
C GLY A 60 19.42 -6.05 19.00
N GLU A 61 18.89 -7.03 18.26
CA GLU A 61 19.61 -7.84 17.28
C GLU A 61 19.57 -7.21 15.88
N GLY A 62 18.69 -6.23 15.69
CA GLY A 62 18.57 -5.47 14.44
C GLY A 62 19.82 -4.64 14.16
N LYS A 63 20.33 -4.73 12.93
CA LYS A 63 21.38 -3.83 12.45
C LYS A 63 20.80 -2.44 12.23
N SER A 64 21.26 -1.48 13.01
CA SER A 64 21.01 -0.06 12.79
C SER A 64 22.33 0.65 12.54
N TYR A 65 22.30 1.67 11.69
CA TYR A 65 23.47 2.45 11.32
C TYR A 65 23.24 3.90 11.69
N THR A 66 24.27 4.53 12.24
CA THR A 66 24.29 5.98 12.42
C THR A 66 24.35 6.67 11.07
N TRP A 67 24.05 7.97 11.07
CA TRP A 67 24.10 8.80 9.86
C TRP A 67 25.50 8.80 9.22
N GLU A 68 26.55 8.88 10.05
CA GLU A 68 27.94 8.90 9.56
C GLU A 68 28.35 7.56 8.96
N GLU A 69 27.93 6.44 9.55
CA GLU A 69 28.16 5.10 8.99
C GLU A 69 27.43 4.91 7.66
N THR A 70 26.18 5.37 7.57
CA THR A 70 25.38 5.34 6.33
C THR A 70 26.06 6.14 5.22
N LYS A 71 26.54 7.34 5.55
CA LYS A 71 27.27 8.22 4.62
C LYS A 71 28.59 7.60 4.15
N ALA A 72 29.30 6.91 5.04
CA ALA A 72 30.51 6.17 4.69
C ALA A 72 30.21 4.99 3.75
N MET A 73 29.13 4.23 4.00
CA MET A 73 28.73 3.10 3.15
C MET A 73 28.31 3.54 1.74
N ILE A 74 27.56 4.64 1.63
CA ILE A 74 27.16 5.23 0.35
C ILE A 74 28.41 5.68 -0.44
N ARG A 75 29.34 6.37 0.23
CA ARG A 75 30.61 6.82 -0.39
C ARG A 75 31.52 5.66 -0.79
N ALA A 76 31.48 4.55 -0.06
CA ALA A 76 32.22 3.33 -0.36
C ALA A 76 31.57 2.46 -1.44
N GLY A 77 30.43 2.87 -2.01
CA GLY A 77 29.72 2.12 -3.06
C GLY A 77 29.00 0.86 -2.57
N LYS A 78 28.90 0.64 -1.26
CA LYS A 78 28.27 -0.54 -0.64
C LYS A 78 26.77 -0.39 -0.39
N GLY A 79 26.16 0.71 -0.82
CA GLY A 79 24.73 1.00 -0.57
C GLY A 79 23.72 0.05 -1.24
N LYS A 80 24.17 -0.96 -2.00
CA LYS A 80 23.31 -1.95 -2.68
C LYS A 80 23.22 -3.31 -1.97
N GLU A 81 24.00 -3.56 -0.92
CA GLU A 81 24.05 -4.86 -0.21
C GLU A 81 23.33 -4.85 1.15
N ALA A 82 22.53 -3.83 1.45
CA ALA A 82 21.79 -3.68 2.72
C ALA A 82 20.29 -3.92 2.55
#